data_AF-A0A059LEN2-F1
#
_entry.id   AF-A0A059LEN2-F1
#
_cell.length_a   1.000
_cell.length_b   1.000
_cell.length_c   1.000
_cell.angle_alpha   90.00
_cell.angle_beta   90.00
_cell.angle_gamma   90.00
#
_symmetry.space_group_name_H-M   'P 1'
#
loop_
_entity.id
_entity.type
_entity.pdbx_description
1 polymer ?
#
loop_
_entity_poly.entity_id
_entity_poly.type
_entity_poly.pdbx_seq_one_letter_code
_entity_poly.pdbx_strand_id
1 'polypeptide(L)'
;VPDELTRAILKTSGFCCEDIRTLRLVSVAAQHFVAAVLDEAINLGKRRRMAPAQHLRNEGHNPRDRRQILSSEDLGEALQEYGVAAQPAPFYLDTTAKKAA
;
A
#
# COMPACT_ATOMS: atom_id res chain seq x y z
N VAL A 1 8.08 10.57 12.72
CA VAL A 1 6.72 10.54 13.30
C VAL A 1 6.77 11.35 14.59
N PRO A 2 5.88 12.33 14.83
CA PRO A 2 5.89 13.11 16.08
C PRO A 2 5.70 12.23 17.32
N ASP A 3 6.33 12.62 18.43
CA ASP A 3 6.32 11.85 19.67
C ASP A 3 4.89 11.80 20.27
N GLU A 4 4.14 12.91 20.16
CA GLU A 4 2.76 13.02 20.64
C GLU A 4 1.81 12.07 19.91
N LEU A 5 2.00 11.88 18.60
CA LEU A 5 1.21 10.95 17.79
C LEU A 5 1.44 9.51 18.24
N THR A 6 2.72 9.13 18.42
CA THR A 6 3.06 7.78 18.88
C THR A 6 2.51 7.53 20.28
N ARG A 7 2.60 8.53 21.17
CA ARG A 7 2.00 8.48 22.51
C ARG A 7 0.49 8.27 22.46
N ALA A 8 -0.21 8.98 21.57
CA ALA A 8 -1.65 8.86 21.42
C ALA A 8 -2.06 7.45 20.96
N ILE A 9 -1.39 6.92 19.93
CA ILE A 9 -1.62 5.55 19.41
C ILE A 9 -1.36 4.50 20.50
N LEU A 10 -0.24 4.60 21.21
CA LEU A 10 0.09 3.67 22.29
C LEU A 10 -0.96 3.72 23.42
N LYS A 11 -1.44 4.91 23.79
CA LYS A 11 -2.54 5.05 24.76
C LYS A 11 -3.82 4.37 24.29
N THR A 12 -4.18 4.47 23.01
CA THR A 12 -5.35 3.77 22.44
C THR A 12 -5.21 2.24 22.54
N SER A 13 -3.99 1.71 22.45
CA SER A 13 -3.70 0.29 22.70
C SER A 13 -3.63 -0.10 24.19
N GLY A 14 -3.86 0.84 25.11
CA GLY A 14 -3.78 0.61 26.57
C GLY A 14 -2.36 0.70 27.16
N PHE A 15 -1.38 1.18 26.39
CA PHE A 15 0.01 1.30 26.83
C PHE A 15 0.44 2.76 27.03
N CYS A 16 0.76 3.12 28.28
CA CYS A 16 1.33 4.42 28.63
C CYS A 16 2.86 4.33 28.70
N CYS A 17 3.54 4.76 27.64
CA CYS A 17 5.01 4.77 27.58
C CYS A 17 5.59 6.07 28.17
N GLU A 18 6.31 6.00 29.27
CA GLU A 18 6.99 7.17 29.86
C GLU A 18 8.40 7.40 29.27
N ASP A 19 9.14 6.33 28.94
CA ASP A 19 10.48 6.43 28.34
C ASP A 19 10.41 6.90 26.89
N ILE A 20 10.99 8.08 26.63
CA ILE A 20 11.05 8.69 25.29
C ILE A 20 11.81 7.84 24.28
N ARG A 21 12.79 7.04 24.72
CA ARG A 21 13.59 6.18 23.84
C ARG A 21 12.76 5.03 23.30
N THR A 22 11.97 4.39 24.17
CA THR A 22 11.05 3.31 23.79
C THR A 22 9.96 3.83 22.88
N LEU A 23 9.42 5.01 23.18
CA LEU A 23 8.44 5.67 22.32
C LEU A 23 8.99 5.91 20.92
N ARG A 24 10.18 6.49 20.80
CA ARG A 24 10.84 6.75 19.50
C ARG A 24 11.25 5.47 18.79
N LEU A 25 11.62 4.42 19.53
CA LEU A 25 11.90 3.11 18.94
C LEU A 25 10.67 2.55 18.22
N VAL A 26 9.49 2.60 18.86
CA VAL A 26 8.22 2.19 18.23
C VAL A 26 7.93 3.04 16.99
N SER A 27 8.14 4.35 17.08
CA SER A 27 7.97 5.26 15.93
C SER A 27 8.84 4.88 14.74
N VAL A 28 10.13 4.61 14.98
CA VAL A 28 11.10 4.24 13.94
C VAL A 28 10.78 2.85 13.38
N ALA A 29 10.38 1.90 14.23
CA ALA A 29 9.96 0.58 13.78
C ALA A 29 8.73 0.66 12.84
N ALA A 30 7.74 1.47 13.18
CA ALA A 30 6.58 1.71 12.31
C ALA A 30 6.98 2.40 10.99
N GLN A 31 7.89 3.38 11.04
CA GLN A 31 8.44 4.01 9.83
C GLN A 31 9.17 3.01 8.94
N HIS A 32 10.00 2.15 9.51
CA HIS A 32 10.71 1.11 8.78
C HIS A 32 9.75 0.11 8.14
N PHE A 33 8.73 -0.33 8.87
CA PHE A 33 7.70 -1.23 8.34
C PHE A 33 7.02 -0.64 7.11
N VAL A 34 6.55 0.60 7.18
CA VAL A 34 5.93 1.28 6.02
C VAL A 34 6.92 1.43 4.87
N ALA A 35 8.18 1.78 5.15
CA ALA A 35 9.22 1.88 4.12
C ALA A 35 9.48 0.53 3.41
N ALA A 36 9.55 -0.58 4.17
CA ALA A 36 9.74 -1.91 3.61
C ALA A 36 8.59 -2.32 2.66
N VAL A 37 7.33 -2.06 3.06
CA VAL A 37 6.16 -2.31 2.20
C VAL A 37 6.22 -1.47 0.93
N LEU A 38 6.59 -0.19 1.04
CA LEU A 38 6.70 0.71 -0.11
C LEU A 38 7.84 0.31 -1.05
N ASP A 39 8.98 -0.12 -0.52
CA ASP A 39 10.10 -0.59 -1.32
C ASP A 39 9.71 -1.81 -2.17
N GLU A 40 8.97 -2.77 -1.60
CA GLU A 40 8.48 -3.91 -2.39
C GLU A 40 7.43 -3.49 -3.42
N ALA A 41 6.45 -2.65 -3.05
CA ALA A 41 5.47 -2.12 -4.01
C ALA A 41 6.14 -1.39 -5.19
N ILE A 42 7.18 -0.60 -4.92
CA ILE A 42 7.98 0.06 -5.97
C ILE A 42 8.70 -0.97 -6.84
N ASN A 43 9.23 -2.04 -6.26
CA ASN A 43 9.91 -3.09 -7.00
C ASN A 43 8.94 -3.89 -7.88
N LEU A 44 7.75 -4.20 -7.41
CA LEU A 44 6.66 -4.78 -8.21
C LEU A 44 6.31 -3.86 -9.39
N GLY A 45 6.16 -2.55 -9.14
CA GLY A 45 5.93 -1.58 -10.19
C GLY A 45 7.05 -1.47 -11.22
N LYS A 46 8.31 -1.65 -10.82
CA LYS A 46 9.45 -1.76 -11.74
C LYS A 46 9.39 -3.05 -12.56
N ARG A 47 9.11 -4.20 -11.93
CA ARG A 47 8.97 -5.50 -12.62
C ARG A 47 7.87 -5.45 -13.67
N ARG A 48 6.70 -4.87 -13.32
CA ARG A 48 5.59 -4.66 -14.27
C ARG A 48 6.02 -3.84 -15.49
N ARG A 49 6.76 -2.74 -15.30
CA ARG A 49 7.24 -1.90 -16.41
C ARG A 49 8.24 -2.57 -17.34
N MET A 50 8.92 -3.63 -16.87
CA MET A 50 9.80 -4.44 -17.70
C MET A 50 9.02 -5.43 -18.59
N ALA A 51 7.71 -5.61 -18.35
CA ALA A 51 6.87 -6.46 -19.18
C ALA A 51 6.77 -5.92 -20.62
N PRO A 52 6.52 -6.80 -21.61
CA PRO A 52 6.37 -6.39 -23.00
C PRO A 52 5.30 -5.30 -23.18
N ALA A 53 5.55 -4.33 -24.06
CA ALA A 53 4.63 -3.22 -24.29
C ALA A 53 3.20 -3.65 -24.71
N GLN A 54 3.06 -4.83 -25.33
CA GLN A 54 1.77 -5.42 -25.66
C GLN A 54 1.01 -5.88 -24.40
N HIS A 55 1.69 -6.49 -23.43
CA HIS A 55 1.10 -6.87 -22.14
C HIS A 55 0.61 -5.64 -21.36
N LEU A 56 1.48 -4.63 -21.24
CA LEU A 56 1.15 -3.38 -20.55
C LEU A 56 -0.11 -2.71 -21.14
N ARG A 57 -0.22 -2.69 -22.47
CA ARG A 57 -1.40 -2.11 -23.14
C ARG A 57 -2.68 -2.91 -22.88
N ASN A 58 -2.59 -4.24 -22.85
CA ASN A 58 -3.74 -5.11 -22.56
C ASN A 58 -4.26 -4.91 -21.13
N GLU A 59 -3.36 -4.60 -20.19
CA GLU A 59 -3.67 -4.27 -18.79
C GLU A 59 -4.09 -2.79 -18.62
N GLY A 60 -4.17 -2.01 -19.70
CA GLY A 60 -4.57 -0.61 -19.66
C GLY A 60 -3.47 0.37 -19.23
N HIS A 61 -2.22 -0.09 -19.12
CA HIS A 61 -1.08 0.75 -18.80
C HIS A 61 -0.44 1.40 -20.03
N ASN A 62 0.04 2.63 -19.86
CA ASN A 62 0.78 3.34 -20.90
C ASN A 62 2.27 2.97 -20.88
N PRO A 63 2.82 2.27 -21.90
CA PRO A 63 4.22 1.84 -21.91
C PRO A 63 5.22 3.01 -22.06
N ARG A 64 4.76 4.22 -22.40
CA ARG A 64 5.61 5.42 -22.46
C ARG A 64 5.68 6.15 -21.13
N ASP A 65 4.83 5.81 -20.16
CA ASP A 65 4.85 6.48 -18.86
C ASP A 65 6.04 5.99 -18.03
N ARG A 66 6.87 6.94 -17.58
CA ARG A 66 8.08 6.70 -16.80
C ARG A 66 7.96 7.17 -15.35
N ARG A 67 6.86 7.83 -14.96
CA ARG A 67 6.66 8.36 -13.61
C ARG A 67 6.58 7.24 -12.60
N GLN A 68 7.24 7.33 -11.45
CA GLN A 68 7.02 6.34 -10.38
C GLN A 68 5.65 6.64 -9.74
N ILE A 69 4.76 5.64 -9.77
CA ILE A 69 3.38 5.75 -9.27
C ILE A 69 3.17 4.56 -8.35
N LEU A 70 2.67 4.82 -7.15
CA LEU A 70 2.18 3.77 -6.25
C LEU A 70 0.79 3.34 -6.73
N SER A 71 0.68 2.22 -7.43
CA SER A 71 -0.61 1.67 -7.86
C SER A 71 -1.22 0.77 -6.78
N SER A 72 -2.54 0.70 -6.75
CA SER A 72 -3.28 -0.17 -5.82
C SER A 72 -3.02 -1.65 -6.06
N GLU A 73 -2.71 -2.04 -7.30
CA GLU A 73 -2.33 -3.41 -7.66
C GLU A 73 -1.00 -3.80 -7.00
N ASP A 74 0.06 -3.01 -7.21
CA ASP A 74 1.39 -3.28 -6.66
C ASP A 74 1.36 -3.23 -5.13
N LEU A 75 0.60 -2.29 -4.55
CA LEU A 75 0.43 -2.20 -3.11
C LEU A 75 -0.35 -3.40 -2.55
N GLY A 76 -1.40 -3.85 -3.24
CA GLY A 76 -2.20 -5.00 -2.83
C GLY A 76 -1.39 -6.29 -2.84
N GLU A 77 -0.53 -6.47 -3.84
CA GLU A 77 0.39 -7.61 -3.93
C GLU A 77 1.49 -7.53 -2.86
N ALA A 78 2.10 -6.36 -2.63
CA ALA A 78 3.10 -6.18 -1.56
C ALA A 78 2.51 -6.46 -0.16
N LEU A 79 1.25 -6.07 0.08
CA LEU A 79 0.56 -6.32 1.35
C LEU A 79 0.18 -7.80 1.56
N GLN A 80 0.11 -8.59 0.48
CA GLN A 80 -0.22 -10.01 0.56
C GLN A 80 0.87 -10.81 1.28
N GLU A 81 2.14 -10.40 1.17
CA GLU A 81 3.26 -11.00 1.92
C GLU A 81 3.10 -10.84 3.44
N TYR A 82 2.40 -9.78 3.86
CA TYR A 82 2.08 -9.51 5.27
C TYR A 82 0.70 -10.06 5.69
N GLY A 83 0.03 -10.84 4.83
CA GLY A 83 -1.27 -11.46 5.11
C GLY A 83 -2.47 -10.51 4.98
N VAL A 84 -2.29 -9.34 4.35
CA VAL A 84 -3.36 -8.35 4.17
C VAL A 84 -3.89 -8.43 2.74
N ALA A 85 -5.15 -8.85 2.59
CA ALA A 85 -5.83 -8.88 1.29
C ALA A 85 -6.44 -7.50 0.96
N ALA A 86 -5.70 -6.69 0.21
CA ALA A 86 -6.10 -5.33 -0.19
C ALA A 86 -6.26 -5.17 -1.71
N GLN A 87 -7.01 -6.08 -2.35
CA GLN A 87 -7.36 -5.95 -3.78
C GLN A 87 -8.72 -5.24 -3.94
N PRO A 88 -8.75 -3.97 -4.40
CA PRO A 88 -10.00 -3.33 -4.75
C PRO A 88 -10.62 -3.98 -6.00
N ALA A 89 -11.96 -3.97 -6.08
CA ALA A 89 -12.65 -4.44 -7.28
C ALA A 89 -12.28 -3.56 -8.49
N PRO A 90 -12.00 -4.13 -9.67
CA PRO A 90 -11.58 -3.37 -10.85
C PRO A 90 -12.69 -2.47 -11.39
N PHE A 91 -13.95 -2.86 -11.19
CA PHE A 91 -15.14 -2.08 -11.51
C PHE A 91 -16.30 -2.50 -10.62
N TYR A 92 -17.21 -1.57 -10.35
CA TYR A 92 -18.51 -1.87 -9.75
C TYR A 92 -19.56 -1.85 -10.86
N LEU A 93 -20.33 -2.93 -11.00
CA LEU A 93 -21.52 -2.92 -11.85
C LEU A 93 -22.66 -2.33 -11.04
N ASP A 94 -23.30 -1.28 -11.56
CA ASP A 94 -24.51 -0.74 -10.96
C ASP A 94 -25.61 -1.82 -11.03
N THR A 95 -25.99 -2.36 -9.87
CA THR A 95 -26.99 -3.43 -9.76
C THR A 95 -28.38 -3.00 -10.26
N THR A 96 -28.60 -1.71 -10.53
CA THR A 96 -29.84 -1.19 -11.13
C THR A 96 -30.05 -1.62 -12.59
N ALA A 97 -28.98 -1.98 -13.32
CA ALA A 97 -29.07 -2.42 -14.71
C ALA A 97 -29.78 -3.78 -14.90
N LYS A 98 -29.90 -4.59 -13.84
CA LYS A 98 -30.52 -5.92 -13.89
C LYS A 98 -32.06 -5.89 -13.92
N LYS A 99 -32.69 -4.72 -13.74
CA LYS A 99 -34.16 -4.57 -13.68
C LYS A 99 -34.79 -4.12 -15.00
N ALA A 100 -33.99 -3.95 -16.06
CA ALA A 100 -34.41 -3.43 -17.36
C ALA A 100 -34.28 -4.45 -18.51
N ALA A 101 -34.10 -5.74 -18.21
CA ALA A 101 -34.07 -6.84 -19.19
C ALA A 101 -35.21 -7.82 -18.93
#